data_AF-A0A938LQG9-F1
#
_entry.id   AF-A0A938LQG9-F1
#
_cell.length_a   1.000
_cell.length_b   1.000
_cell.length_c   1.000
_cell.angle_alpha   90.00
_cell.angle_beta   90.00
_cell.angle_gamma   90.00
#
_symmetry.space_group_name_H-M   'P 1'
#
loop_
_entity.id
_entity.type
_entity.pdbx_description
1 polymer ?
#
loop_
_entity_poly.entity_id
_entity_poly.type
_entity_poly.pdbx_seq_one_letter_code
_entity_poly.pdbx_strand_id
1 'polypeptide(L)' 'MDELGNQIKTQEKKLKDLTERMLAAVAARYGKDSDEYEKAGGTRKSERKRPARRGGKSSAS' A
#
# COMPACT_ATOMS: atom_id res chain seq x y z
N MET A 1 -2.25 21.59 23.96
CA MET A 1 -2.93 20.38 23.44
C MET A 1 -2.52 20.06 22.00
N ASP A 2 -2.02 21.05 21.25
CA ASP A 2 -1.60 20.91 19.84
C ASP A 2 -0.26 20.18 19.65
N GLU A 3 0.67 20.32 20.59
CA GLU A 3 2.01 19.73 20.47
C GLU A 3 1.97 18.20 20.49
N LEU A 4 1.19 17.61 21.39
CA LEU A 4 1.01 16.16 21.48
C LEU A 4 0.36 15.60 20.21
N GLY A 5 -0.63 16.30 19.65
CA GLY A 5 -1.29 15.93 18.40
C GLY A 5 -0.33 15.94 17.20
N ASN A 6 0.59 16.91 17.15
CA ASN A 6 1.59 16.99 16.09
C ASN A 6 2.69 15.92 16.24
N GLN A 7 3.06 15.58 17.47
CA GLN A 7 4.02 14.50 17.74
C GLN A 7 3.46 13.13 17.31
N ILE A 8 2.21 12.82 17.66
CA ILE A 8 1.54 11.58 17.25
C ILE A 8 1.50 11.47 15.72
N LYS A 9 1.03 12.52 15.02
CA LYS A 9 1.02 12.55 13.54
C LYS A 9 2.39 12.31 12.92
N THR A 10 3.44 12.83 13.55
CA THR A 10 4.83 12.65 13.09
C THR A 10 5.29 11.22 13.28
N GLN A 11 4.97 10.60 14.42
CA GLN A 11 5.26 9.21 14.69
C GLN A 11 4.49 8.27 13.75
N GLU A 12 3.20 8.54 13.50
CA GLU A 12 2.39 7.80 12.52
C GLU A 12 3.00 7.85 11.12
N LYS A 13 3.45 9.04 10.68
CA LYS A 13 4.14 9.18 9.39
C LYS A 13 5.43 8.35 9.32
N LYS A 14 6.25 8.39 10.38
CA LYS A 14 7.48 7.59 10.46
C LYS A 14 7.20 6.10 10.44
N LEU A 15 6.19 5.67 11.19
CA LEU A 15 5.76 4.27 11.24
C LEU A 15 5.29 3.80 9.86
N LYS A 16 4.45 4.60 9.20
CA LYS A 16 3.96 4.30 7.85
C LYS A 16 5.10 4.19 6.83
N ASP A 17 6.04 5.13 6.86
CA ASP A 17 7.19 5.11 5.95
C ASP A 17 8.09 3.87 6.18
N LEU A 18 8.26 3.46 7.44
CA LEU A 18 8.99 2.24 7.77
C LEU A 18 8.29 0.98 7.26
N THR A 19 6.96 0.88 7.44
CA THR A 19 6.20 -0.28 6.96
C THR A 19 6.16 -0.35 5.44
N GLU A 20 6.06 0.79 4.75
CA GLU A 20 6.17 0.86 3.29
C GLU A 20 7.53 0.37 2.79
N ARG A 21 8.63 0.77 3.44
CA ARG A 21 9.98 0.30 3.11
C ARG A 21 10.15 -1.20 3.35
N MET A 22 9.62 -1.72 4.47
CA MET A 22 9.63 -3.15 4.76
C MET A 22 8.87 -3.95 3.69
N LEU A 23 7.64 -3.53 3.36
CA LEU A 23 6.84 -4.19 2.32
C LEU A 23 7.50 -4.11 0.95
N ALA A 24 8.14 -2.99 0.62
CA ALA A 24 8.89 -2.84 -0.62
C ALA A 24 10.10 -3.79 -0.69
N ALA A 25 10.84 -3.96 0.41
CA ALA A 25 11.96 -4.90 0.48
C ALA A 25 11.49 -6.36 0.33
N VAL A 26 10.39 -6.74 0.98
CA VAL A 26 9.80 -8.08 0.85
C VAL A 26 9.30 -8.31 -0.59
N ALA A 27 8.61 -7.33 -1.17
CA ALA A 27 8.17 -7.39 -2.56
C ALA A 27 9.32 -7.49 -3.56
N ALA A 28 10.44 -6.80 -3.30
CA ALA A 28 11.63 -6.85 -4.15
C ALA A 28 12.32 -8.21 -4.10
N ARG A 29 12.27 -8.89 -2.94
CA ARG A 29 12.94 -10.18 -2.74
C ARG A 29 12.08 -11.38 -3.18
N TYR A 30 10.79 -11.39 -2.86
CA TYR A 30 9.92 -12.55 -3.07
C TYR A 30 8.81 -12.29 -4.10
N GLY A 31 8.56 -11.03 -4.45
CA GLY A 31 7.46 -10.62 -5.32
C GLY A 31 6.23 -10.16 -4.55
N LYS A 32 5.32 -9.46 -5.25
CA LYS A 32 4.07 -8.90 -4.67
C LYS A 32 2.92 -9.91 -4.60
N ASP A 33 3.14 -11.13 -5.06
CA ASP A 33 2.17 -12.23 -5.10
C ASP A 33 2.60 -13.40 -4.19
N SER A 34 3.70 -13.25 -3.44
CA SER A 34 4.25 -14.31 -2.61
C SER A 34 3.60 -14.37 -1.23
N ASP A 35 3.71 -15.54 -0.58
CA ASP A 35 3.23 -15.73 0.79
C ASP A 35 3.96 -14.82 1.80
N GLU A 36 5.23 -14.51 1.56
CA GLU A 36 6.02 -13.60 2.40
C GLU A 36 5.50 -12.17 2.34
N TYR A 37 5.04 -11.72 1.16
CA TYR A 37 4.44 -10.40 1.03
C TYR A 37 3.14 -10.28 1.83
N GLU A 38 2.35 -11.35 1.86
CA GLU A 38 1.15 -11.43 2.71
C GLU A 38 1.51 -11.47 4.20
N LYS A 39 2.47 -12.32 4.59
CA LYS A 39 2.95 -12.43 5.99
C LYS A 39 3.53 -11.11 6.52
N ALA A 40 4.11 -10.28 5.63
CA ALA A 40 4.60 -8.95 5.96
C ALA A 40 3.47 -7.91 6.14
N GLY A 41 2.20 -8.30 5.96
CA GLY A 41 1.03 -7.43 6.06
C GLY A 41 0.60 -6.80 4.73
N GLY A 42 1.15 -7.25 3.61
CA GLY A 42 0.73 -6.85 2.27
C GLY A 42 -0.48 -7.63 1.78
N THR A 43 -1.17 -7.13 0.76
CA THR A 43 -2.20 -7.90 0.02
C THR A 43 -1.61 -8.36 -1.30
N ARG A 44 -1.69 -9.66 -1.61
CA ARG A 44 -1.19 -10.18 -2.89
C ARG A 44 -1.80 -9.43 -4.06
N LYS A 45 -1.01 -9.19 -5.11
CA LYS A 45 -1.46 -8.44 -6.28
C LYS A 45 -2.60 -9.18 -7.02
N SER A 46 -2.64 -10.50 -6.96
CA SER A 46 -3.71 -11.36 -7.47
C SER A 46 -5.03 -11.20 -6.69
N GLU A 47 -4.95 -11.03 -5.38
CA GLU A 47 -6.10 -10.86 -4.47
C GLU A 47 -6.57 -9.40 -4.39
N ARG A 48 -5.71 -8.45 -4.77
CA ARG A 48 -6.06 -7.04 -4.80
C ARG A 48 -7.19 -6.82 -5.82
N LYS A 49 -8.39 -6.48 -5.31
CA LYS A 49 -9.55 -6.10 -6.13
C LYS A 49 -9.15 -5.00 -7.10
N ARG A 50 -8.99 -5.34 -8.39
CA ARG A 50 -8.66 -4.36 -9.43
C ARG A 50 -9.80 -3.35 -9.48
N PRO A 51 -9.53 -2.04 -9.38
CA PRO A 51 -10.55 -1.05 -9.65
C PRO A 51 -11.02 -1.30 -11.09
N ALA A 52 -12.30 -1.65 -11.25
CA ALA A 52 -12.90 -1.76 -12.56
C ALA A 52 -12.74 -0.39 -13.22
N ARG A 53 -11.93 -0.32 -14.29
CA ARG A 53 -11.85 0.89 -15.10
C ARG A 53 -13.26 1.09 -15.63
N ARG A 54 -13.96 2.13 -15.17
CA ARG A 54 -15.23 2.54 -15.78
C ARG A 54 -14.93 2.72 -17.26
N GLY A 55 -15.47 1.82 -18.08
CA GLY A 55 -15.22 1.77 -19.51
C GLY A 55 -15.42 3.15 -20.10
N GLY A 56 -14.43 3.63 -20.84
CA GLY A 56 -14.57 4.87 -21.59
C GLY A 56 -15.80 4.76 -22.46
N LYS A 57 -16.76 5.67 -22.28
CA LYS A 57 -17.74 5.95 -23.32
C LYS A 57 -16.94 6.48 -24.50
N SER A 58 -16.68 5.60 -25.46
CA SER A 58 -16.37 5.98 -26.83
C SER A 58 -17.55 6.80 -27.35
N SER A 59 -17.42 8.12 -27.26
CA SER A 59 -18.22 9.07 -28.04
C SER A 59 -17.78 8.92 -29.50
N ALA A 60 -18.47 8.05 -30.23
CA ALA A 60 -18.42 8.05 -31.68
C ALA A 60 -19.44 9.07 -32.21
N SER A 61 -18.94 9.92 -33.10
CA SER A 61 -19.60 10.99 -33.81
C SER A 61 -20.60 10.49 -34.86
#